data_AF-A0A0N4YSA3-F1
#
_entry.id   AF-A0A0N4YSA3-F1
#
_cell.length_a   1.000
_cell.length_b   1.000
_cell.length_c   1.000
_cell.angle_alpha   90.00
_cell.angle_beta   90.00
_cell.angle_gamma   90.00
#
_symmetry.space_group_name_H-M   'P 1'
#
loop_
_entity.id
_entity.type
_entity.pdbx_description
1 polymer ?
#
loop_
_entity_poly.entity_id
_entity_poly.type
_entity_poly.pdbx_seq_one_letter_code
_entity_poly.pdbx_strand_id
1 'polypeptide(L)'
;SWTDYKLRWNPDDYGGVDVLYVPSDTIWLPDIVLYNNADGNYQVTIMTKAKLSYNGTVEWAPPAIYKSMCQIDVEFFPFDRQQCEMKFGE
;
A
#
# COMPACT_ATOMS: atom_id res chain seq x y z
N SER A 1 -7.08 -1.25 -1.58
CA SER A 1 -8.32 -1.65 -0.89
C SER A 1 -8.70 -3.02 -1.39
N TRP A 2 -9.08 -3.92 -0.50
CA TRP A 2 -9.53 -5.28 -0.85
C TRP A 2 -10.71 -5.66 0.05
N THR A 3 -11.37 -6.77 -0.25
CA THR A 3 -12.49 -7.28 0.56
C THR A 3 -12.14 -8.66 1.09
N ASP A 4 -12.17 -8.82 2.41
CA ASP A 4 -12.01 -10.10 3.09
C ASP A 4 -13.35 -10.57 3.67
N TYR A 5 -13.83 -11.73 3.22
CA TYR A 5 -15.11 -12.28 3.68
C TYR A 5 -15.06 -12.77 5.13
N LYS A 6 -13.88 -13.10 5.67
CA LYS A 6 -13.70 -13.54 7.05
C LYS A 6 -13.79 -12.39 8.04
N LEU A 7 -13.60 -11.16 7.57
CA LEU A 7 -13.64 -9.93 8.37
C LEU A 7 -15.00 -9.23 8.30
N ARG A 8 -16.07 -9.95 7.94
CA ARG A 8 -17.43 -9.42 7.91
C ARG A 8 -18.13 -9.62 9.25
N TRP A 9 -18.90 -8.62 9.68
CA TRP A 9 -19.78 -8.74 10.84
C TRP A 9 -21.09 -8.00 10.60
N ASN A 10 -22.11 -8.35 11.39
CA ASN A 10 -23.37 -7.62 11.42
C ASN A 10 -23.27 -6.51 12.50
N PRO A 11 -23.37 -5.21 12.16
CA PRO A 11 -23.29 -4.12 13.13
C PRO A 11 -24.26 -4.28 14.31
N ASP A 12 -25.45 -4.83 14.09
CA ASP A 12 -26.47 -4.99 15.13
C ASP A 12 -26.01 -5.91 16.28
N ASP A 13 -25.17 -6.91 15.99
CA ASP A 13 -24.62 -7.83 17.00
C ASP A 13 -23.51 -7.18 17.84
N TYR A 14 -22.98 -6.03 17.38
CA TYR A 14 -21.83 -5.33 17.97
C TYR A 14 -22.15 -3.87 18.31
N GLY A 15 -23.41 -3.55 18.60
CA GLY A 15 -23.81 -2.22 19.07
C GLY A 15 -23.76 -1.12 18.00
N GLY A 16 -23.95 -1.49 16.74
CA GLY A 16 -23.97 -0.57 15.60
C GLY A 16 -22.60 -0.18 15.05
N VAL A 17 -21.53 -0.89 15.42
CA VAL A 17 -20.18 -0.61 14.92
C VAL A 17 -20.08 -0.97 13.43
N ASP A 18 -19.80 0.04 12.60
CA ASP A 18 -19.68 -0.07 11.15
C ASP A 18 -18.22 -0.09 10.68
N VAL A 19 -17.31 0.51 11.46
CA VAL A 19 -15.88 0.64 11.15
C VAL A 19 -15.00 0.33 12.36
N LEU A 20 -13.88 -0.36 12.10
CA LEU A 20 -12.84 -0.69 13.07
C LEU A 20 -11.46 -0.29 12.53
N TYR A 21 -10.55 0.07 13.43
CA TYR A 21 -9.14 0.31 13.10
C TYR A 21 -8.29 -0.81 13.70
N VAL A 22 -7.84 -1.73 12.85
CA VAL A 22 -7.10 -2.92 13.25
C VAL A 22 -5.62 -2.77 12.95
N PRO A 23 -4.72 -3.26 13.81
CA PRO A 23 -3.30 -3.37 13.49
C PRO A 23 -3.09 -4.20 12.22
N SER A 24 -2.28 -3.70 11.28
CA SER A 24 -2.10 -4.33 9.96
C SER A 24 -1.40 -5.69 10.03
N ASP A 25 -0.62 -5.95 11.08
CA ASP A 25 0.04 -7.22 11.39
C ASP A 25 -0.92 -8.35 11.81
N THR A 26 -2.18 -8.03 12.11
CA THR A 26 -3.19 -9.02 12.53
C THR A 26 -4.09 -9.50 11.40
N ILE A 27 -3.99 -8.89 10.22
CA ILE A 27 -4.79 -9.21 9.04
C ILE A 27 -3.88 -9.58 7.87
N TRP A 28 -4.43 -10.26 6.88
CA TRP A 28 -3.71 -10.44 5.62
C TRP A 28 -3.50 -9.07 4.94
N LEU A 29 -2.29 -8.83 4.42
CA LEU A 29 -1.92 -7.62 3.70
C LEU A 29 -1.44 -8.01 2.29
N PRO A 30 -1.66 -7.16 1.27
CA PRO A 30 -1.09 -7.37 -0.05
C PRO A 30 0.43 -7.15 -0.02
N ASP A 31 1.16 -8.06 -0.64
CA ASP A 31 2.61 -7.96 -0.81
C ASP A 31 2.93 -6.99 -1.95
N ILE A 32 2.97 -5.68 -1.66
CA ILE A 32 3.29 -4.65 -2.67
C ILE A 32 4.81 -4.45 -2.74
N VAL A 33 5.42 -4.83 -3.86
CA VAL A 33 6.86 -4.71 -4.09
C VAL A 33 7.16 -3.76 -5.25
N LEU A 34 8.17 -2.90 -5.08
CA LEU A 34 8.73 -2.09 -6.17
C LEU A 34 9.79 -2.91 -6.90
N TYR A 35 9.51 -3.34 -8.14
CA TYR A 35 10.42 -4.18 -8.92
C TYR A 35 11.69 -3.45 -9.34
N ASN A 36 11.56 -2.20 -9.82
CA ASN A 36 12.71 -1.39 -10.19
C ASN A 36 13.26 -0.60 -9.00
N ASN A 37 13.46 -1.25 -7.86
CA ASN A 37 14.01 -0.61 -6.67
C ASN A 37 15.52 -0.33 -6.82
N ALA A 38 15.95 0.89 -6.48
CA ALA A 38 17.35 1.31 -6.50
C ALA A 38 18.07 1.18 -5.13
N ASP A 39 17.33 0.96 -4.04
CA ASP A 39 17.82 1.03 -2.64
C ASP A 39 17.96 -0.34 -1.96
N GLY A 40 17.51 -1.42 -2.61
CA GLY A 40 17.54 -2.79 -2.06
C GLY A 40 16.58 -3.06 -0.88
N ASN A 41 15.99 -2.02 -0.28
CA ASN A 41 14.96 -2.14 0.76
C ASN A 41 13.56 -2.07 0.13
N TYR A 42 12.86 -3.21 0.11
CA TYR A 42 11.54 -3.34 -0.51
C TYR A 42 10.36 -3.13 0.46
N GLN A 43 10.63 -2.88 1.74
CA GLN A 43 9.61 -2.91 2.78
C GLN A 43 8.94 -1.54 3.01
N VAL A 44 7.64 -1.59 3.29
CA VAL A 44 6.87 -0.48 3.86
C VAL A 44 7.53 -0.06 5.18
N THR A 45 8.07 1.15 5.24
CA THR A 45 8.84 1.66 6.38
C THR A 45 8.03 1.80 7.68
N ILE A 46 6.70 1.89 7.59
CA ILE A 46 5.82 2.13 8.74
C ILE A 46 4.52 1.32 8.62
N MET A 47 4.34 0.34 9.51
CA MET A 47 3.08 -0.40 9.64
C MET A 47 2.03 0.48 10.33
N THR A 48 1.01 0.90 9.58
CA THR A 48 -0.13 1.67 10.11
C THR A 48 -1.33 0.78 10.35
N LYS A 49 -2.30 1.22 11.17
CA LYS A 49 -3.58 0.53 11.31
C LYS A 49 -4.34 0.58 9.98
N ALA A 50 -4.98 -0.54 9.63
CA ALA A 50 -5.92 -0.61 8.52
C ALA A 50 -7.33 -0.24 9.00
N LYS A 51 -8.09 0.44 8.13
CA LYS A 51 -9.50 0.70 8.35
C LYS A 51 -10.29 -0.48 7.78
N LEU A 52 -11.10 -1.10 8.62
CA LEU A 52 -11.93 -2.24 8.30
C LEU A 52 -13.40 -1.83 8.44
N SER A 53 -14.20 -2.08 7.39
CA SER A 53 -15.64 -1.83 7.40
C SER A 53 -16.41 -3.14 7.60
N TYR A 54 -17.63 -3.08 8.15
CA TYR A 54 -18.46 -4.25 8.51
C TYR A 54 -18.72 -5.23 7.36
N ASN A 55 -18.72 -4.72 6.12
CA ASN A 55 -18.87 -5.51 4.90
C ASN A 55 -17.59 -6.26 4.48
N GLY A 56 -16.54 -6.21 5.30
CA GLY A 56 -15.25 -6.86 5.07
C GLY A 56 -14.29 -6.07 4.19
N THR A 57 -14.62 -4.83 3.82
CA THR A 57 -13.71 -3.97 3.05
C THR A 57 -12.58 -3.47 3.93
N VAL A 58 -11.35 -3.69 3.49
CA VAL A 58 -10.13 -3.24 4.15
C VAL A 58 -9.45 -2.15 3.31
N GLU A 59 -9.21 -1.01 3.97
CA GLU A 59 -8.46 0.12 3.44
C GLU A 59 -7.16 0.26 4.24
N TRP A 60 -6.04 -0.01 3.58
CA TRP A 60 -4.71 0.16 4.15
C TRP A 60 -3.85 1.00 3.20
N ALA A 61 -3.31 2.09 3.73
CA ALA A 61 -2.49 3.06 3.00
C ALA A 61 -1.36 3.56 3.91
N PRO A 62 -0.29 2.76 4.08
CA PRO A 62 0.85 3.17 4.89
C PRO A 62 1.71 4.21 4.15
N PRO A 63 2.36 5.14 4.87
CA PRO A 63 3.37 6.00 4.28
C PRO A 63 4.62 5.17 3.94
N ALA A 64 5.11 5.31 2.70
CA ALA A 64 6.29 4.61 2.22
C ALA A 64 7.18 5.53 1.38
N ILE A 65 8.50 5.35 1.51
CA ILE A 65 9.50 6.02 0.67
C ILE A 65 9.98 5.00 -0.36
N TYR A 66 9.59 5.19 -1.61
CA TYR A 66 10.02 4.35 -2.73
C TYR A 66 11.17 5.00 -3.47
N LYS A 67 12.24 4.25 -3.70
CA LYS A 67 13.38 4.69 -4.52
C LYS A 67 13.45 3.80 -5.75
N SER A 68 13.06 4.34 -6.91
CA SER A 68 13.09 3.62 -8.17
C SER A 68 14.36 3.90 -8.97
N MET A 69 14.82 2.88 -9.68
CA MET A 69 15.84 2.98 -10.70
C MET A 69 15.18 3.59 -11.94
N CYS A 70 15.72 4.71 -12.40
CA CYS A 70 15.28 5.42 -13.58
C CYS A 70 16.47 5.64 -14.53
N GLN A 71 16.28 5.35 -15.81
CA GLN A 71 17.28 5.62 -16.84
C GLN A 71 17.21 7.11 -17.21
N ILE A 72 18.32 7.82 -17.03
CA ILE A 72 18.43 9.25 -17.30
C ILE A 72 19.08 9.46 -18.67
N ASP A 73 18.44 10.27 -19.52
CA ASP A 73 18.98 10.69 -20.81
C ASP A 73 19.54 12.12 -20.74
N VAL A 74 20.85 12.28 -20.97
CA VAL A 74 21.57 13.55 -20.80
C VAL A 74 21.83 14.28 -22.12
N GLU A 75 21.21 13.88 -23.24
CA GLU A 75 21.44 14.46 -24.56
C GLU A 75 21.20 15.99 -24.61
N PHE A 76 20.21 16.50 -23.88
CA PHE A 76 19.78 17.91 -23.91
C PHE A 76 20.04 18.69 -22.63
N PHE A 77 20.95 18.22 -21.77
CA PHE A 77 21.24 18.89 -20.50
C PHE A 77 21.61 20.39 -20.69
N PRO A 78 21.07 21.33 -19.88
CA PRO A 78 20.23 21.16 -18.68
C PRO A 78 18.70 21.21 -18.95
N PHE A 79 18.27 21.12 -20.21
CA PHE A 79 16.87 21.20 -20.65
C PHE A 79 16.28 19.83 -21.00
N ASP A 80 16.93 18.76 -20.54
CA ASP A 80 16.50 17.39 -20.71
C ASP A 80 15.16 17.14 -19.99
N ARG A 81 14.39 16.18 -20.51
CA ARG A 81 13.13 15.74 -19.93
C ARG A 81 13.21 14.26 -19.61
N GLN A 82 13.01 13.92 -18.34
CA GLN A 82 13.08 12.54 -17.87
C GLN A 82 11.69 11.93 -17.69
N GLN A 83 11.55 10.67 -18.08
CA GLN A 83 10.36 9.86 -17.82
C GLN A 83 10.74 8.67 -16.94
N CYS A 84 10.41 8.75 -15.66
CA CYS A 84 10.69 7.71 -14.68
C CYS A 84 9.42 6.91 -14.38
N GLU A 85 9.48 5.60 -14.59
CA GLU A 85 8.39 4.68 -14.27
C GLU A 85 8.64 4.00 -12.92
N MET A 86 7.56 3.70 -12.19
CA MET A 86 7.60 2.87 -10.99
C MET A 86 6.78 1.62 -11.26
N LYS A 87 7.43 0.45 -11.18
CA LYS A 87 6.80 -0.85 -11.45
C LYS A 87 6.46 -1.52 -10.14
N PHE A 88 5.18 -1.52 -9.81
CA PHE A 88 4.63 -2.21 -8.64
C PHE A 88 4.01 -3.54 -9.06
N GLY A 89 4.17 -4.56 -8.22
CA GLY A 89 3.39 -5.79 -8.32
C GLY A 89 3.55 -6.66 -7.09
N GLU A 90 2.97 -7.86 -7.20
CA GLU A 90 2.94 -8.94 -6.22
C GLU A 90 3.85 -10.10 -6.69
#